data_AF-A0A261XU88-F1
#
_entry.id   AF-A0A261XU88-F1
#
_cell.length_a   1.000
_cell.length_b   1.000
_cell.length_c   1.000
_cell.angle_alpha   90.00
_cell.angle_beta   90.00
_cell.angle_gamma   90.00
#
_symmetry.space_group_name_H-M   'P 1'
#
loop_
_entity.id
_entity.type
_entity.pdbx_description
1 polymer ?
#
loop_
_entity_poly.entity_id
_entity_poly.type
_entity_poly.pdbx_seq_one_letter_code
_entity_poly.pdbx_strand_id
1 'polypeptide(L)'
;MPDIWNQYGIKYTSSGASNDQNTFLPFQLFSNRSYYQPVDVIEFSMTSSDEDLSAENGCPINNVWAVPGSANYPGGSALFQQTLLVNKIAKYGGSYTFLIHPCSFGVNIPWAKTSQLFSDKYAFQQALIPLVKDIACFDTMEGRGDFTKARIQTGIDWVMNGSSVTVTVKIPSPISNLTLHYPTSWSLVKATTPVSVPVSGAVILVGGVPSGTYTLSFTATRSTLTPSAPTKIPSATYPVSTSAAGTLAAKPTPTHIVVIDDFSNPVRYNNQNNSLGQYTHDDNTMREHTSVQADRLFLAFSPSSYWYTLVGPPNVCNNYSSYSYLNIGLRFPFGVASAFSVNLQSASLPSCGAGPFKAVTLGPKGSNATITLSNTNTWQDLNIPLSKFNGTNLTALRAITLNAFSTNGTVELDYLTLT
;
A
#
# COMPACT_ATOMS: atom_id res chain seq x y z
N MET A 1 -15.36 25.61 13.11
CA MET A 1 -16.46 25.83 14.06
C MET A 1 -17.70 25.18 13.45
N PRO A 2 -18.02 23.93 13.82
CA PRO A 2 -19.08 23.16 13.16
C PRO A 2 -20.48 23.76 13.27
N ASP A 3 -20.78 24.48 14.35
CA ASP A 3 -22.08 25.14 14.57
C ASP A 3 -22.38 26.21 13.52
N ILE A 4 -21.37 27.00 13.16
CA ILE A 4 -21.47 28.03 12.14
C ILE A 4 -21.74 27.36 10.78
N TRP A 5 -21.01 26.29 10.45
CA TRP A 5 -21.23 25.54 9.21
C TRP A 5 -22.67 25.02 9.13
N ASN A 6 -23.17 24.40 10.20
CA ASN A 6 -24.54 23.92 10.27
C ASN A 6 -25.58 25.06 10.12
N GLN A 7 -25.36 26.20 10.77
CA GLN A 7 -26.24 27.38 10.67
C GLN A 7 -26.35 27.90 9.23
N TYR A 8 -25.27 27.82 8.46
CA TYR A 8 -25.24 28.20 7.04
C TYR A 8 -25.61 27.05 6.09
N GLY A 9 -26.10 25.92 6.61
CA GLY A 9 -26.56 24.78 5.80
C GLY A 9 -25.44 23.94 5.18
N ILE A 10 -24.19 24.10 5.63
CA ILE A 10 -23.07 23.25 5.23
C ILE A 10 -23.22 21.91 5.94
N LYS A 11 -23.46 20.84 5.16
CA LYS A 11 -23.67 19.48 5.67
C LYS A 11 -22.40 18.63 5.67
N TYR A 12 -21.43 18.97 4.82
CA TYR A 12 -20.24 18.17 4.57
C TYR A 12 -19.00 19.07 4.54
N THR A 13 -17.90 18.59 5.09
CA THR A 13 -16.64 19.34 5.18
C THR A 13 -15.43 18.41 5.02
N SER A 14 -14.31 18.99 4.62
CA SER A 14 -13.00 18.35 4.56
C SER A 14 -11.95 19.37 5.01
N SER A 15 -11.92 19.61 6.32
CA SER A 15 -11.15 20.69 6.94
C SER A 15 -9.99 20.19 7.78
N GLY A 16 -10.03 18.93 8.24
CA GLY A 16 -8.97 18.29 8.99
C GLY A 16 -8.23 17.25 8.16
N ALA A 17 -6.93 17.11 8.38
CA ALA A 17 -6.16 16.01 7.80
C ALA A 17 -6.41 14.69 8.55
N SER A 18 -6.42 13.56 7.86
CA SER A 18 -6.71 12.24 8.42
C SER A 18 -5.75 11.82 9.55
N ASN A 19 -4.48 12.22 9.44
CA ASN A 19 -3.46 12.00 10.47
C ASN A 19 -3.74 12.82 11.74
N ASP A 20 -4.21 14.06 11.61
CA ASP A 20 -4.56 14.91 12.76
C ASP A 20 -5.83 14.42 13.46
N GLN A 21 -6.77 13.84 12.70
CA GLN A 21 -8.02 13.30 13.22
C GLN A 21 -7.92 11.82 13.63
N ASN A 22 -6.78 11.16 13.38
CA ASN A 22 -6.55 9.73 13.62
C ASN A 22 -7.62 8.81 12.99
N THR A 23 -8.17 9.20 11.84
CA THR A 23 -9.21 8.40 11.16
C THR A 23 -9.24 8.66 9.65
N PHE A 24 -9.63 7.61 8.91
CA PHE A 24 -10.01 7.69 7.50
C PHE A 24 -11.51 7.39 7.31
N LEU A 25 -12.26 7.17 8.39
CA LEU A 25 -13.72 7.04 8.33
C LEU A 25 -14.33 8.43 8.40
N PRO A 26 -15.38 8.72 7.61
CA PRO A 26 -16.16 9.94 7.81
C PRO A 26 -16.87 9.90 9.16
N PHE A 27 -17.00 11.05 9.80
CA PHE A 27 -17.56 11.13 11.16
C PHE A 27 -18.40 12.39 11.37
N GLN A 28 -19.35 12.29 12.29
CA GLN A 28 -20.18 13.41 12.71
C GLN A 28 -19.37 14.38 13.56
N LEU A 29 -19.39 15.66 13.19
CA LEU A 29 -18.82 16.72 14.00
C LEU A 29 -19.70 17.07 15.18
N PHE A 30 -19.08 17.60 16.22
CA PHE A 30 -19.75 18.05 17.43
C PHE A 30 -19.61 19.56 17.62
N SER A 31 -20.64 20.13 18.23
CA SER A 31 -20.71 21.55 18.59
C SER A 31 -19.48 21.97 19.39
N ASN A 32 -18.87 23.09 19.00
CA ASN A 32 -17.72 23.70 19.65
C ASN A 32 -16.53 22.75 19.92
N ARG A 33 -16.34 21.71 19.09
CA ARG A 33 -15.35 20.63 19.32
C ARG A 33 -15.50 19.94 20.69
N SER A 34 -16.68 20.05 21.30
CA SER A 34 -17.04 19.40 22.55
C SER A 34 -17.56 17.99 22.29
N TYR A 35 -17.88 17.24 23.34
CA TYR A 35 -18.47 15.90 23.22
C TYR A 35 -19.98 15.89 23.46
N TYR A 36 -20.59 17.05 23.71
CA TYR A 36 -21.93 17.13 24.28
C TYR A 36 -23.05 17.00 23.24
N GLN A 37 -22.87 17.60 22.06
CA GLN A 37 -23.92 17.65 21.05
C GLN A 37 -23.37 17.45 19.64
N PRO A 38 -23.79 16.41 18.91
CA PRO A 38 -23.49 16.30 17.49
C PRO A 38 -24.22 17.43 16.72
N VAL A 39 -23.55 18.01 15.73
CA VAL A 39 -24.18 18.89 14.74
C VAL A 39 -24.36 18.11 13.45
N ASP A 40 -25.30 18.50 12.58
CA ASP A 40 -25.60 17.81 11.31
C ASP A 40 -24.56 18.12 10.21
N VAL A 41 -23.28 17.99 10.56
CA VAL A 41 -22.14 18.19 9.68
C VAL A 41 -21.21 16.97 9.74
N ILE A 42 -20.98 16.31 8.60
CA ILE A 42 -20.05 15.19 8.48
C ILE A 42 -18.70 15.69 7.97
N GLU A 43 -17.63 15.29 8.66
CA GLU A 43 -16.25 15.51 8.23
C GLU A 43 -15.75 14.31 7.41
N PHE A 44 -15.18 14.62 6.25
CA PHE A 44 -14.40 13.72 5.43
C PHE A 44 -12.97 14.21 5.45
N SER A 45 -12.16 13.67 6.35
CA SER A 45 -10.79 14.15 6.51
C SER A 45 -10.00 14.06 5.21
N MET A 46 -9.21 15.10 4.95
CA MET A 46 -8.29 15.13 3.82
C MET A 46 -7.21 14.07 4.04
N THR A 47 -7.06 13.18 3.05
CA THR A 47 -6.13 12.06 3.13
C THR A 47 -4.76 12.42 2.58
N SER A 48 -4.73 13.18 1.49
CA SER A 48 -3.52 13.67 0.85
C SER A 48 -3.86 14.93 0.04
N SER A 49 -2.86 15.77 -0.24
CA SER A 49 -2.99 16.95 -1.10
C SER A 49 -1.88 16.97 -2.15
N ASP A 50 -2.03 17.80 -3.18
CA ASP A 50 -1.00 18.11 -4.18
C ASP A 50 0.04 19.14 -3.70
N GLU A 51 -0.04 19.60 -2.46
CA GLU A 51 0.81 20.67 -1.92
C GLU A 51 2.23 20.16 -1.63
N ASP A 52 3.23 20.83 -2.22
CA ASP A 52 4.66 20.64 -1.94
C ASP A 52 5.05 21.46 -0.70
N LEU A 53 5.08 20.81 0.46
CA LEU A 53 5.62 21.39 1.68
C LEU A 53 6.98 20.74 1.96
N SER A 54 8.03 21.21 1.26
CA SER A 54 9.38 20.76 1.56
C SER A 54 9.73 20.90 3.06
N ALA A 55 10.38 19.89 3.62
CA ALA A 55 10.69 19.78 5.05
C ALA A 55 11.62 20.88 5.61
N GLU A 56 12.24 21.69 4.76
CA GLU A 56 13.22 22.71 5.16
C GLU A 56 12.61 23.92 5.89
N ASN A 57 11.29 24.12 5.84
CA ASN A 57 10.59 25.21 6.55
C ASN A 57 9.84 24.76 7.81
N GLY A 58 10.20 23.61 8.40
CA GLY A 58 9.61 23.16 9.67
C GLY A 58 8.18 22.64 9.56
N CYS A 59 7.69 22.36 8.35
CA CYS A 59 6.45 21.62 8.16
C CYS A 59 6.78 20.11 8.17
N PRO A 60 6.20 19.31 9.09
CA PRO A 60 6.56 17.91 9.27
C PRO A 60 5.94 16.97 8.22
N ILE A 61 5.28 17.52 7.19
CA ILE A 61 4.76 16.73 6.07
C ILE A 61 5.92 16.46 5.11
N ASN A 62 6.81 15.57 5.57
CA ASN A 62 7.67 14.67 4.81
C ASN A 62 7.65 14.86 3.29
N ASN A 63 8.83 15.09 2.69
CA ASN A 63 9.26 15.10 1.26
C ASN A 63 8.54 14.12 0.29
N VAL A 64 7.21 14.10 0.29
CA VAL A 64 6.34 13.20 -0.44
C VAL A 64 5.68 14.04 -1.49
N TRP A 65 6.36 14.09 -2.63
CA TRP A 65 5.83 14.56 -3.89
C TRP A 65 4.41 14.03 -4.08
N ALA A 66 3.44 14.93 -4.22
CA ALA A 66 2.07 14.51 -4.45
C ALA A 66 1.74 14.32 -5.92
N VAL A 67 2.54 14.88 -6.84
CA VAL A 67 2.34 14.72 -8.29
C VAL A 67 3.68 14.85 -9.05
N PRO A 68 4.27 13.73 -9.49
CA PRO A 68 4.99 13.75 -10.78
C PRO A 68 4.62 12.55 -11.68
N GLY A 69 4.31 12.85 -12.95
CA GLY A 69 4.49 11.99 -14.15
C GLY A 69 3.77 10.64 -14.20
N SER A 70 2.80 10.51 -15.11
CA SER A 70 2.00 9.31 -15.42
C SER A 70 2.75 8.18 -16.15
N ALA A 71 4.00 7.88 -15.79
CA ALA A 71 4.72 6.77 -16.40
C ALA A 71 5.38 5.89 -15.32
N ASN A 72 4.70 4.78 -15.00
CA ASN A 72 5.28 3.51 -14.54
C ASN A 72 5.53 3.26 -13.02
N TYR A 73 4.93 4.02 -12.12
CA TYR A 73 4.70 3.72 -10.67
C TYR A 73 5.72 2.89 -9.88
N PRO A 74 6.93 3.40 -9.62
CA PRO A 74 7.86 2.75 -8.71
C PRO A 74 7.33 2.76 -7.27
N GLY A 75 7.76 1.78 -6.47
CA GLY A 75 7.64 1.76 -5.01
C GLY A 75 8.22 3.02 -4.37
N GLY A 76 7.42 4.06 -4.14
CA GLY A 76 7.86 5.36 -3.64
C GLY A 76 7.38 6.57 -4.46
N SER A 77 6.89 6.37 -5.68
CA SER A 77 6.18 7.43 -6.39
C SER A 77 4.90 7.84 -5.67
N ALA A 78 4.50 9.10 -5.86
CA ALA A 78 3.23 9.64 -5.40
C ALA A 78 2.08 8.66 -5.71
N LEU A 79 2.01 8.22 -6.96
CA LEU A 79 0.95 7.35 -7.42
C LEU A 79 0.99 5.96 -6.78
N PHE A 80 2.13 5.29 -6.72
CA PHE A 80 2.23 4.02 -5.99
C PHE A 80 1.87 4.17 -4.51
N GLN A 81 2.36 5.22 -3.84
CA GLN A 81 2.06 5.47 -2.43
C GLN A 81 0.57 5.75 -2.22
N GLN A 82 -0.06 6.53 -3.10
CA GLN A 82 -1.50 6.76 -3.06
C GLN A 82 -2.27 5.47 -3.35
N THR A 83 -1.87 4.65 -4.32
CA THR A 83 -2.49 3.35 -4.59
C THR A 83 -2.38 2.42 -3.38
N LEU A 84 -1.21 2.33 -2.74
CA LEU A 84 -1.03 1.55 -1.51
C LEU A 84 -1.91 2.06 -0.38
N LEU A 85 -1.98 3.38 -0.21
CA LEU A 85 -2.80 4.01 0.81
C LEU A 85 -4.28 3.73 0.57
N VAL A 86 -4.78 3.92 -0.65
CA VAL A 86 -6.16 3.62 -1.03
C VAL A 86 -6.47 2.13 -0.81
N ASN A 87 -5.57 1.23 -1.17
CA ASN A 87 -5.73 -0.21 -0.90
C ASN A 87 -5.81 -0.52 0.60
N LYS A 88 -5.01 0.14 1.44
CA LYS A 88 -5.10 0.00 2.91
C LYS A 88 -6.44 0.52 3.43
N ILE A 89 -6.88 1.68 2.95
CA ILE A 89 -8.16 2.31 3.35
C ILE A 89 -9.35 1.44 2.94
N ALA A 90 -9.31 0.86 1.74
CA ALA A 90 -10.37 0.02 1.20
C ALA A 90 -10.63 -1.23 2.07
N LYS A 91 -9.60 -1.79 2.72
CA LYS A 91 -9.75 -2.99 3.58
C LYS A 91 -10.73 -2.83 4.74
N TYR A 92 -10.97 -1.60 5.20
CA TYR A 92 -11.93 -1.30 6.27
C TYR A 92 -13.04 -0.35 5.81
N GLY A 93 -13.18 -0.11 4.50
CA GLY A 93 -14.24 0.72 3.92
C GLY A 93 -14.15 2.20 4.28
N GLY A 94 -12.93 2.75 4.38
CA GLY A 94 -12.73 4.17 4.66
C GLY A 94 -12.93 5.09 3.46
N SER A 95 -12.88 6.39 3.73
CA SER A 95 -12.92 7.46 2.73
C SER A 95 -11.50 7.92 2.40
N TYR A 96 -11.27 8.16 1.12
CA TYR A 96 -10.06 8.79 0.60
C TYR A 96 -10.46 10.12 -0.05
N THR A 97 -9.89 11.23 0.45
CA THR A 97 -10.10 12.57 -0.10
C THR A 97 -8.75 13.15 -0.50
N PHE A 98 -8.61 13.44 -1.79
CA PHE A 98 -7.39 14.01 -2.37
C PHE A 98 -7.63 15.46 -2.79
N LEU A 99 -6.90 16.39 -2.19
CA LEU A 99 -6.98 17.81 -2.53
C LEU A 99 -6.09 18.10 -3.73
N ILE A 100 -6.66 18.69 -4.79
CA ILE A 100 -5.92 19.10 -6.00
C ILE A 100 -6.21 20.57 -6.29
N HIS A 101 -5.16 21.36 -6.42
CA HIS A 101 -5.27 22.73 -6.88
C HIS A 101 -5.22 22.80 -8.41
N PRO A 102 -6.12 23.58 -9.05
CA PRO A 102 -6.15 23.72 -10.51
C PRO A 102 -5.00 24.59 -11.06
N CYS A 103 -4.31 25.35 -10.20
CA CYS A 103 -3.17 26.18 -10.61
C CYS A 103 -1.86 25.38 -10.66
N SER A 104 -0.91 25.86 -11.47
CA SER A 104 0.46 25.40 -11.39
C SER A 104 1.11 25.95 -10.11
N PHE A 105 1.61 25.10 -9.23
CA PHE A 105 2.41 25.53 -8.08
C PHE A 105 3.86 25.73 -8.50
N GLY A 106 4.55 26.67 -7.86
CA GLY A 106 5.99 26.83 -7.99
C GLY A 106 6.53 27.49 -9.26
N VAL A 107 5.65 27.95 -10.15
CA VAL A 107 6.06 28.87 -11.23
C VAL A 107 6.30 30.25 -10.59
N ASN A 108 7.56 30.71 -10.58
CA ASN A 108 8.01 32.01 -10.05
C ASN A 108 7.83 32.21 -8.52
N ILE A 109 7.71 31.15 -7.74
CA ILE A 109 7.65 31.23 -6.27
C ILE A 109 9.04 30.89 -5.69
N PRO A 110 9.74 31.82 -5.02
CA PRO A 110 11.13 31.60 -4.58
C PRO A 110 11.36 30.41 -3.65
N TRP A 111 10.33 29.99 -2.90
CA TRP A 111 10.40 28.85 -1.97
C TRP A 111 9.97 27.52 -2.58
N ALA A 112 9.35 27.53 -3.76
CA ALA A 112 8.93 26.31 -4.44
C ALA A 112 10.07 25.83 -5.34
N LYS A 113 10.63 24.66 -5.01
CA LYS A 113 11.81 24.13 -5.72
C LYS A 113 11.46 23.50 -7.09
N THR A 114 10.18 23.31 -7.36
CA THR A 114 9.67 22.61 -8.55
C THR A 114 8.32 23.17 -8.99
N SER A 115 8.20 23.42 -10.29
CA SER A 115 6.91 23.77 -10.89
C SER A 115 6.05 22.51 -11.03
N GLN A 116 4.92 22.44 -10.35
CA GLN A 116 3.89 21.44 -10.63
C GLN A 116 2.93 21.99 -11.67
N LEU A 117 2.89 21.41 -12.87
CA LEU A 117 1.99 21.86 -13.91
C LEU A 117 0.61 21.21 -13.75
N PHE A 118 -0.45 21.92 -14.15
CA PHE A 118 -1.80 21.32 -14.23
C PHE A 118 -1.83 20.01 -15.03
N SER A 119 -1.01 19.91 -16.09
CA SER A 119 -0.85 18.70 -16.90
C SER A 119 -0.39 17.50 -16.10
N ASP A 120 0.51 17.69 -15.12
CA ASP A 120 1.03 16.60 -14.30
C ASP A 120 -0.05 16.07 -13.36
N LYS A 121 -0.88 16.98 -12.82
CA LYS A 121 -2.00 16.65 -11.92
C LYS A 121 -3.10 15.90 -12.65
N TYR A 122 -3.39 16.31 -13.89
CA TYR A 122 -4.31 15.59 -14.74
C TYR A 122 -3.78 14.21 -15.12
N ALA A 123 -2.50 14.13 -15.49
CA ALA A 123 -1.84 12.87 -15.81
C ALA A 123 -1.87 11.90 -14.61
N PHE A 124 -1.64 12.37 -13.39
CA PHE A 124 -1.79 11.58 -12.18
C PHE A 124 -3.22 11.03 -12.01
N GLN A 125 -4.25 11.85 -12.16
CA GLN A 125 -5.65 11.41 -12.03
C GLN A 125 -6.02 10.33 -13.04
N GLN A 126 -5.66 10.54 -14.32
CA GLN A 126 -5.87 9.58 -15.41
C GLN A 126 -5.27 8.22 -15.10
N ALA A 127 -4.24 8.22 -14.27
CA ALA A 127 -3.38 7.09 -14.10
C ALA A 127 -3.64 6.40 -12.73
N LEU A 128 -4.15 7.13 -11.72
CA LEU A 128 -4.66 6.60 -10.45
C LEU A 128 -6.03 5.93 -10.58
N ILE A 129 -6.96 6.55 -11.30
CA ILE A 129 -8.34 6.05 -11.39
C ILE A 129 -8.37 4.56 -11.85
N PRO A 130 -7.66 4.15 -12.92
CA PRO A 130 -7.67 2.75 -13.35
C PRO A 130 -7.13 1.76 -12.31
N LEU A 131 -6.23 2.19 -11.42
CA LEU A 131 -5.62 1.32 -10.41
C LEU A 131 -6.53 1.05 -9.21
N VAL A 132 -7.48 1.96 -8.95
CA VAL A 132 -8.30 1.89 -7.73
C VAL A 132 -9.80 1.77 -8.01
N LYS A 133 -10.24 1.90 -9.27
CA LYS A 133 -11.66 1.85 -9.64
C LYS A 133 -12.38 0.54 -9.29
N ASP A 134 -11.66 -0.57 -9.21
CA ASP A 134 -12.26 -1.86 -8.89
C ASP A 134 -12.40 -2.08 -7.38
N ILE A 135 -11.81 -1.19 -6.57
CA ILE A 135 -11.83 -1.24 -5.10
C ILE A 135 -12.41 0.03 -4.46
N ALA A 136 -12.84 1.00 -5.26
CA ALA A 136 -13.31 2.30 -4.79
C ALA A 136 -14.60 2.74 -5.50
N CYS A 137 -15.43 3.49 -4.79
CA CYS A 137 -16.55 4.23 -5.35
C CYS A 137 -16.15 5.71 -5.45
N PHE A 138 -16.20 6.26 -6.67
CA PHE A 138 -15.93 7.68 -6.92
C PHE A 138 -17.24 8.46 -6.93
N ASP A 139 -17.28 9.52 -6.15
CA ASP A 139 -18.43 10.40 -6.06
C ASP A 139 -18.00 11.77 -5.51
N THR A 140 -18.88 12.75 -5.67
CA THR A 140 -18.78 14.08 -5.12
C THR A 140 -18.80 14.06 -3.58
N MET A 141 -18.38 15.17 -2.95
CA MET A 141 -18.53 15.35 -1.51
C MET A 141 -19.99 15.24 -1.06
N GLU A 142 -20.92 15.76 -1.86
CA GLU A 142 -22.36 15.67 -1.59
C GLU A 142 -22.86 14.23 -1.66
N GLY A 143 -22.57 13.50 -2.74
CA GLY A 143 -23.03 12.11 -2.90
C GLY A 143 -22.47 11.16 -1.85
N ARG A 144 -21.17 11.24 -1.54
CA ARG A 144 -20.57 10.47 -0.42
C ARG A 144 -21.12 10.90 0.93
N GLY A 145 -21.41 12.19 1.09
CA GLY A 145 -22.07 12.78 2.26
C GLY A 145 -23.45 12.19 2.51
N ASP A 146 -24.30 12.24 1.50
CA ASP A 146 -25.67 11.73 1.53
C ASP A 146 -25.68 10.21 1.80
N PHE A 147 -24.82 9.46 1.11
CA PHE A 147 -24.65 8.03 1.36
C PHE A 147 -24.21 7.75 2.81
N THR A 148 -23.21 8.48 3.32
CA THR A 148 -22.69 8.28 4.67
C THR A 148 -23.75 8.59 5.71
N LYS A 149 -24.49 9.68 5.53
CA LYS A 149 -25.58 10.08 6.43
C LYS A 149 -26.69 9.03 6.44
N ALA A 150 -27.16 8.61 5.26
CA ALA A 150 -28.15 7.54 5.15
C ALA A 150 -27.66 6.23 5.79
N ARG A 151 -26.38 5.87 5.59
CA ARG A 151 -25.76 4.68 6.19
C ARG A 151 -25.73 4.77 7.72
N ILE A 152 -25.31 5.89 8.30
CA ILE A 152 -25.23 6.08 9.75
C ILE A 152 -26.61 5.98 10.39
N GLN A 153 -27.64 6.48 9.71
CA GLN A 153 -29.02 6.45 10.19
C GLN A 153 -29.74 5.12 9.93
N THR A 154 -29.18 4.25 9.07
CA THR A 154 -29.79 2.96 8.76
C THR A 154 -29.73 2.03 9.98
N GLY A 155 -30.90 1.58 10.42
CA GLY A 155 -31.02 0.61 11.50
C GLY A 155 -30.99 -0.82 10.98
N ILE A 156 -30.29 -1.71 11.70
CA ILE A 156 -30.27 -3.15 11.40
C ILE A 156 -30.65 -3.90 12.68
N ASP A 157 -31.72 -4.67 12.60
CA ASP A 157 -32.17 -5.59 13.64
C ASP A 157 -32.17 -7.02 13.06
N TRP A 158 -32.06 -8.04 13.91
CA TRP A 158 -32.23 -9.41 13.46
C TRP A 158 -32.75 -10.33 14.56
N VAL A 159 -33.49 -11.35 14.13
CA VAL A 159 -34.08 -12.38 14.99
C VAL A 159 -33.74 -13.74 14.40
N MET A 160 -33.28 -14.66 15.25
CA MET A 160 -33.03 -16.05 14.88
C MET A 160 -34.09 -16.97 15.52
N ASN A 161 -34.70 -17.84 14.73
CA ASN A 161 -35.63 -18.87 15.18
C ASN A 161 -35.24 -20.23 14.56
N GLY A 162 -34.63 -21.10 15.36
CA GLY A 162 -34.00 -22.31 14.87
C GLY A 162 -32.84 -22.00 13.93
N SER A 163 -32.88 -22.53 12.71
CA SER A 163 -31.92 -22.20 11.65
C SER A 163 -32.35 -21.00 10.80
N SER A 164 -33.54 -20.44 11.01
CA SER A 164 -34.01 -19.28 10.25
C SER A 164 -33.52 -17.99 10.90
N VAL A 165 -32.96 -17.08 10.11
CA VAL A 165 -32.60 -15.72 10.55
C VAL A 165 -33.37 -14.71 9.73
N THR A 166 -34.06 -13.81 10.40
CA THR A 166 -34.73 -12.66 9.77
C THR A 166 -34.00 -11.40 10.16
N VAL A 167 -33.41 -10.71 9.19
CA VAL A 167 -32.77 -9.41 9.34
C VAL A 167 -33.72 -8.34 8.84
N THR A 168 -33.98 -7.33 9.66
CA THR A 168 -34.77 -6.15 9.33
C THR A 168 -33.86 -4.95 9.15
N VAL A 169 -33.93 -4.30 7.99
CA VAL A 169 -33.14 -3.14 7.61
C VAL A 169 -34.06 -1.93 7.48
N LYS A 170 -33.87 -0.92 8.32
CA LYS A 170 -34.66 0.32 8.35
C LYS A 170 -33.84 1.44 7.72
N ILE A 171 -34.25 1.89 6.54
CA ILE A 171 -33.56 2.89 5.73
C ILE A 171 -34.36 4.20 5.83
N PRO A 172 -33.92 5.22 6.60
CA PRO A 172 -34.68 6.45 6.78
C PRO A 172 -34.52 7.46 5.64
N SER A 173 -33.51 7.28 4.78
CA SER A 173 -33.27 8.13 3.61
C SER A 173 -32.79 7.25 2.46
N PRO A 174 -33.16 7.55 1.20
CA PRO A 174 -32.75 6.74 0.07
C PRO A 174 -31.24 6.50 0.04
N ILE A 175 -30.84 5.27 -0.28
CA ILE A 175 -29.43 4.88 -0.30
C ILE A 175 -29.16 3.93 -1.46
N SER A 176 -28.05 4.15 -2.15
CA SER A 176 -27.62 3.31 -3.26
C SER A 176 -26.59 2.30 -2.81
N ASN A 177 -26.76 1.02 -3.18
CA ASN A 177 -25.75 -0.03 -3.00
C ASN A 177 -25.26 -0.23 -1.55
N LEU A 178 -26.19 -0.16 -0.58
CA LEU A 178 -25.87 -0.41 0.82
C LEU A 178 -25.37 -1.86 1.00
N THR A 179 -24.13 -2.01 1.47
CA THR A 179 -23.54 -3.33 1.76
C THR A 179 -23.76 -3.69 3.22
N LEU A 180 -24.25 -4.91 3.45
CA LEU A 180 -24.46 -5.51 4.76
C LEU A 180 -23.58 -6.75 4.88
N HIS A 181 -22.77 -6.79 5.94
CA HIS A 181 -21.97 -7.96 6.27
C HIS A 181 -22.74 -8.86 7.23
N TYR A 182 -22.70 -10.16 6.96
CA TYR A 182 -23.35 -11.19 7.78
C TYR A 182 -22.39 -12.38 7.98
N PRO A 183 -22.59 -13.21 9.03
CA PRO A 183 -21.74 -14.38 9.25
C PRO A 183 -21.70 -15.30 8.04
N THR A 184 -20.51 -15.77 7.65
CA THR A 184 -20.34 -16.66 6.48
C THR A 184 -21.05 -18.02 6.63
N SER A 185 -21.47 -18.37 7.86
CA SER A 185 -22.32 -19.52 8.16
C SER A 185 -23.81 -19.31 7.84
N TRP A 186 -24.21 -18.11 7.40
CA TRP A 186 -25.57 -17.82 6.95
C TRP A 186 -25.64 -17.84 5.43
N SER A 187 -26.79 -18.25 4.90
CA SER A 187 -27.07 -18.25 3.46
C SER A 187 -28.35 -17.49 3.20
N LEU A 188 -28.31 -16.49 2.31
CA LEU A 188 -29.48 -15.69 1.96
C LEU A 188 -30.50 -16.56 1.22
N VAL A 189 -31.74 -16.53 1.70
CA VAL A 189 -32.88 -17.27 1.13
C VAL A 189 -33.81 -16.34 0.36
N LYS A 190 -34.12 -15.16 0.93
CA LYS A 190 -35.09 -14.22 0.37
C LYS A 190 -34.78 -12.79 0.80
N ALA A 191 -35.12 -11.84 -0.07
CA ALA A 191 -35.09 -10.40 0.23
C ALA A 191 -36.39 -9.74 -0.25
N THR A 192 -36.82 -8.67 0.42
CA THR A 192 -37.97 -7.83 0.00
C THR A 192 -37.57 -6.67 -0.91
N THR A 193 -36.29 -6.57 -1.25
CA THR A 193 -35.72 -5.56 -2.14
C THR A 193 -34.71 -6.24 -3.06
N PRO A 194 -34.39 -5.69 -4.25
CA PRO A 194 -33.32 -6.22 -5.09
C PRO A 194 -32.00 -6.29 -4.34
N VAL A 195 -31.34 -7.45 -4.43
CA VAL A 195 -30.08 -7.74 -3.75
C VAL A 195 -29.10 -8.44 -4.66
N SER A 196 -27.81 -8.27 -4.38
CA SER A 196 -26.70 -9.01 -4.98
C SER A 196 -25.83 -9.58 -3.86
N VAL A 197 -25.34 -10.80 -4.05
CA VAL A 197 -24.43 -11.47 -3.11
C VAL A 197 -23.10 -11.68 -3.85
N PRO A 198 -22.22 -10.67 -3.87
CA PRO A 198 -20.98 -10.73 -4.66
C PRO A 198 -19.99 -11.74 -4.08
N VAL A 199 -20.01 -11.94 -2.76
CA VAL A 199 -19.15 -12.86 -2.02
C VAL A 199 -19.90 -13.42 -0.82
N SER A 200 -19.45 -14.57 -0.30
CA SER A 200 -19.99 -15.12 0.94
C SER A 200 -19.76 -14.15 2.11
N GLY A 201 -20.81 -13.93 2.92
CA GLY A 201 -20.76 -13.03 4.07
C GLY A 201 -21.02 -11.55 3.77
N ALA A 202 -21.41 -11.20 2.53
CA ALA A 202 -21.82 -9.85 2.18
C ALA A 202 -23.03 -9.85 1.23
N VAL A 203 -23.99 -8.97 1.47
CA VAL A 203 -25.12 -8.70 0.57
C VAL A 203 -25.21 -7.21 0.30
N ILE A 204 -25.44 -6.85 -0.96
CA ILE A 204 -25.64 -5.48 -1.41
C ILE A 204 -27.13 -5.30 -1.68
N LEU A 205 -27.75 -4.29 -1.07
CA LEU A 205 -29.07 -3.83 -1.50
C LEU A 205 -28.88 -2.97 -2.75
N VAL A 206 -29.24 -3.51 -3.92
CA VAL A 206 -28.77 -3.00 -5.21
C VAL A 206 -29.67 -1.88 -5.73
N GLY A 207 -29.04 -0.88 -6.34
CA GLY A 207 -29.74 0.28 -6.89
C GLY A 207 -30.11 1.29 -5.81
N GLY A 208 -30.81 2.35 -6.21
CA GLY A 208 -31.32 3.38 -5.30
C GLY A 208 -32.48 2.85 -4.49
N VAL A 209 -32.20 2.30 -3.30
CA VAL A 209 -33.20 1.76 -2.39
C VAL A 209 -33.93 2.93 -1.73
N PRO A 210 -35.27 3.04 -1.87
CA PRO A 210 -36.03 4.10 -1.21
C PRO A 210 -35.94 4.03 0.32
N SER A 211 -36.41 5.09 0.99
CA SER A 211 -36.66 5.03 2.42
C SER A 211 -37.74 3.98 2.73
N GLY A 212 -37.53 3.14 3.73
CA GLY A 212 -38.47 2.09 4.08
C GLY A 212 -37.91 1.05 5.05
N THR A 213 -38.67 0.00 5.26
CA THR A 213 -38.24 -1.18 6.02
C THR A 213 -38.18 -2.38 5.10
N TYR A 214 -37.04 -3.07 5.13
CA TYR A 214 -36.74 -4.21 4.29
C TYR A 214 -36.39 -5.43 5.13
N THR A 215 -36.69 -6.60 4.60
CA THR A 215 -36.42 -7.87 5.28
C THR A 215 -35.57 -8.77 4.42
N LEU A 216 -34.51 -9.30 5.02
CA LEU A 216 -33.65 -10.33 4.47
C LEU A 216 -33.79 -11.59 5.32
N SER A 217 -34.13 -12.70 4.69
CA SER A 217 -34.26 -14.01 5.34
C SER A 217 -33.06 -14.86 4.98
N PHE A 218 -32.40 -15.43 5.97
CA PHE A 218 -31.26 -16.33 5.84
C PHE A 218 -31.52 -17.67 6.51
N THR A 219 -30.77 -18.69 6.10
CA THR A 219 -30.62 -19.94 6.85
C THR A 219 -29.22 -19.99 7.47
N ALA A 220 -29.12 -20.25 8.77
CA ALA A 220 -27.88 -20.42 9.51
C ALA A 220 -27.57 -21.91 9.72
N THR A 221 -26.30 -22.29 9.61
CA THR A 221 -25.83 -23.60 10.10
C THR A 221 -25.93 -23.61 11.63
N ARG A 222 -26.58 -24.63 12.19
CA ARG A 222 -27.03 -24.71 13.59
C ARG A 222 -25.88 -24.39 14.58
N SER A 223 -26.06 -23.36 15.40
CA SER A 223 -25.46 -23.24 16.73
C SER A 223 -26.62 -23.27 17.73
N THR A 224 -26.50 -24.01 18.83
CA THR A 224 -27.58 -24.32 19.80
C THR A 224 -27.99 -23.15 20.70
N LEU A 225 -27.68 -21.92 20.31
CA LEU A 225 -28.04 -20.71 21.07
C LEU A 225 -29.03 -19.91 20.24
N THR A 226 -29.99 -19.27 20.90
CA THR A 226 -30.89 -18.26 20.31
C THR A 226 -30.33 -16.87 20.62
N PRO A 227 -29.29 -16.39 19.93
CA PRO A 227 -28.88 -15.01 20.07
C PRO A 227 -29.89 -14.12 19.33
N SER A 228 -30.16 -12.95 19.88
CA SER A 228 -30.79 -11.83 19.22
C SER A 228 -29.82 -10.65 19.29
N ALA A 229 -29.79 -9.79 18.28
CA ALA A 229 -29.01 -8.56 18.37
C ALA A 229 -29.49 -7.71 19.56
N PRO A 230 -28.60 -6.94 20.22
CA PRO A 230 -29.06 -5.81 21.03
C PRO A 230 -29.86 -4.88 20.10
N THR A 231 -31.11 -4.60 20.46
CA THR A 231 -31.97 -3.64 19.76
C THR A 231 -31.32 -2.26 19.82
N LYS A 232 -30.58 -1.87 18.79
CA LYS A 232 -30.12 -0.49 18.65
C LYS A 232 -31.24 0.30 17.98
N ILE A 233 -32.10 0.87 18.82
CA ILE A 233 -32.93 2.00 18.40
C ILE A 233 -31.95 3.12 18.01
N PRO A 234 -32.05 3.73 16.81
CA PRO A 234 -31.26 4.91 16.48
C PRO A 234 -31.71 6.04 17.41
N SER A 235 -31.00 6.19 18.54
CA SER A 235 -31.15 7.32 19.44
C SER A 235 -30.09 8.36 19.07
N ALA A 236 -30.46 9.63 19.01
CA ALA A 236 -29.59 10.76 18.71
C ALA A 236 -28.49 11.02 19.77
N THR A 237 -28.21 10.05 20.63
CA THR A 237 -27.22 10.10 21.71
C THR A 237 -26.53 8.74 21.76
N TYR A 238 -25.25 8.72 21.38
CA TYR A 238 -24.41 7.53 21.40
C TYR A 238 -23.75 7.35 22.77
N PRO A 239 -24.07 6.32 23.56
CA PRO A 239 -23.10 5.81 24.51
C PRO A 239 -22.05 4.99 23.73
N VAL A 240 -20.79 5.41 23.85
CA VAL A 240 -19.64 4.64 23.38
C VAL A 240 -19.57 3.35 24.20
N SER A 241 -19.79 2.21 23.54
CA SER A 241 -19.39 0.91 24.09
C SER A 241 -18.16 0.43 23.33
N THR A 242 -17.06 0.29 24.05
CA THR A 242 -15.84 -0.36 23.59
C THR A 242 -16.08 -1.87 23.50
N SER A 243 -16.64 -2.33 22.39
CA SER A 243 -16.66 -3.76 22.07
C SER A 243 -15.25 -4.18 21.67
N ALA A 244 -14.60 -4.95 22.54
CA ALA A 244 -13.29 -5.53 22.36
C ALA A 244 -13.17 -6.23 20.99
N ALA A 245 -12.16 -5.83 20.22
CA ALA A 245 -11.77 -6.50 19.00
C ALA A 245 -11.40 -7.96 19.32
N GLY A 246 -12.15 -8.91 18.79
CA GLY A 246 -11.76 -10.31 18.78
C GLY A 246 -10.50 -10.47 17.93
N THR A 247 -9.36 -10.72 18.58
CA THR A 247 -8.12 -11.15 17.92
C THR A 247 -8.37 -12.47 17.21
N LEU A 248 -8.51 -12.42 15.89
CA LEU A 248 -8.25 -13.58 15.05
C LEU A 248 -6.74 -13.81 15.06
N ALA A 249 -6.32 -14.99 15.54
CA ALA A 249 -4.92 -15.39 15.52
C ALA A 249 -4.42 -15.43 14.07
N ALA A 250 -3.56 -14.48 13.72
CA ALA A 250 -2.89 -14.46 12.44
C ALA A 250 -1.90 -15.64 12.37
N LYS A 251 -1.97 -16.42 11.29
CA LYS A 251 -0.90 -17.32 10.86
C LYS A 251 0.40 -16.51 10.74
N PRO A 252 1.57 -17.00 11.20
CA PRO A 252 2.79 -16.23 11.16
C PRO A 252 3.21 -16.02 9.70
N THR A 253 2.93 -14.83 9.18
CA THR A 253 3.56 -14.29 7.99
C THR A 253 4.98 -13.86 8.40
N PRO A 254 6.04 -14.15 7.62
CA PRO A 254 7.39 -13.69 7.92
C PRO A 254 7.37 -12.19 8.18
N THR A 255 7.80 -11.76 9.36
CA THR A 255 7.39 -10.46 9.90
C THR A 255 8.06 -9.25 9.27
N HIS A 256 9.15 -9.37 8.50
CA HIS A 256 9.71 -8.21 7.77
C HIS A 256 10.44 -8.67 6.50
N ILE A 257 9.93 -8.30 5.32
CA ILE A 257 10.66 -8.43 4.05
C ILE A 257 11.15 -7.03 3.67
N VAL A 258 12.42 -6.88 3.35
CA VAL A 258 12.96 -5.65 2.75
C VAL A 258 13.23 -5.90 1.29
N VAL A 259 12.56 -5.15 0.43
CA VAL A 259 12.78 -5.17 -1.02
C VAL A 259 13.91 -4.19 -1.34
N ILE A 260 15.09 -4.71 -1.68
CA ILE A 260 16.24 -3.89 -2.05
C ILE A 260 16.09 -3.46 -3.50
N ASP A 261 15.83 -4.41 -4.38
CA ASP A 261 15.49 -4.14 -5.78
C ASP A 261 14.44 -5.15 -6.25
N ASP A 262 13.47 -4.68 -7.01
CA ASP A 262 12.43 -5.49 -7.65
C ASP A 262 12.43 -5.33 -9.16
N PHE A 263 13.31 -4.47 -9.70
CA PHE A 263 13.45 -4.10 -11.12
C PHE A 263 12.15 -3.80 -11.88
N SER A 264 11.01 -3.67 -11.20
CA SER A 264 9.69 -3.41 -11.76
C SER A 264 9.53 -2.00 -12.32
N ASN A 265 10.55 -1.16 -12.12
CA ASN A 265 10.56 0.21 -12.60
C ASN A 265 11.83 0.56 -13.38
N PRO A 266 11.78 0.51 -14.72
CA PRO A 266 12.92 0.88 -15.56
C PRO A 266 13.34 2.35 -15.41
N VAL A 267 12.42 3.26 -15.08
CA VAL A 267 12.72 4.70 -14.91
C VAL A 267 13.52 4.96 -13.63
N ARG A 268 13.17 4.29 -12.52
CA ARG A 268 13.89 4.32 -11.23
C ARG A 268 15.32 3.83 -11.42
N TYR A 269 15.46 2.71 -12.12
CA TYR A 269 16.76 2.14 -12.43
C TYR A 269 17.57 3.01 -13.41
N ASN A 270 16.95 3.62 -14.42
CA ASN A 270 17.61 4.56 -15.33
C ASN A 270 18.09 5.83 -14.61
N ASN A 271 17.42 6.22 -13.53
CA ASN A 271 17.88 7.25 -12.59
C ASN A 271 18.85 6.72 -11.53
N GLN A 272 19.37 5.50 -11.74
CA GLN A 272 20.36 4.84 -10.91
C GLN A 272 19.90 4.64 -9.46
N ASN A 273 18.60 4.33 -9.27
CA ASN A 273 18.03 4.07 -7.95
C ASN A 273 17.39 2.66 -7.84
N ASN A 274 17.50 2.05 -6.66
CA ASN A 274 16.85 0.79 -6.30
C ASN A 274 15.50 1.01 -5.58
N SER A 275 14.82 -0.06 -5.13
CA SER A 275 13.51 0.01 -4.46
C SER A 275 13.53 0.70 -3.09
N LEU A 276 14.70 0.89 -2.49
CA LEU A 276 14.90 1.67 -1.26
C LEU A 276 15.21 3.16 -1.53
N GLY A 277 15.16 3.57 -2.80
CA GLY A 277 15.52 4.92 -3.23
C GLY A 277 17.01 5.21 -3.09
N GLN A 278 17.86 4.17 -3.05
CA GLN A 278 19.31 4.29 -2.91
C GLN A 278 20.00 4.01 -4.23
N TYR A 279 21.24 4.47 -4.36
CA TYR A 279 22.00 4.36 -5.60
C TYR A 279 22.21 2.90 -6.02
N THR A 280 21.99 2.61 -7.29
CA THR A 280 22.24 1.32 -7.94
C THR A 280 22.84 1.58 -9.30
N HIS A 281 23.97 0.96 -9.61
CA HIS A 281 24.72 1.28 -10.82
C HIS A 281 25.75 0.20 -11.14
N ASP A 282 26.26 0.23 -12.37
CA ASP A 282 27.35 -0.62 -12.83
C ASP A 282 28.65 0.16 -13.08
N ASP A 283 28.63 1.48 -12.86
CA ASP A 283 29.70 2.43 -13.18
C ASP A 283 30.22 2.30 -14.62
N ASN A 284 29.30 1.96 -15.55
CA ASN A 284 29.58 1.66 -16.95
C ASN A 284 30.58 0.52 -17.15
N THR A 285 30.69 -0.41 -16.20
CA THR A 285 31.59 -1.57 -16.33
C THR A 285 30.93 -2.75 -17.05
N MET A 286 29.61 -2.74 -17.25
CA MET A 286 28.93 -3.73 -18.10
C MET A 286 29.27 -3.48 -19.58
N ARG A 287 29.29 -4.55 -20.39
CA ARG A 287 29.66 -4.49 -21.83
C ARG A 287 28.66 -3.67 -22.64
N GLU A 288 27.40 -3.71 -22.23
CA GLU A 288 26.32 -2.91 -22.78
C GLU A 288 25.64 -2.19 -21.61
N HIS A 289 24.98 -1.07 -21.90
CA HIS A 289 24.21 -0.37 -20.88
C HIS A 289 23.22 -1.32 -20.22
N THR A 290 23.27 -1.38 -18.89
CA THR A 290 22.28 -2.11 -18.12
C THR A 290 20.90 -1.58 -18.44
N SER A 291 19.97 -2.46 -18.79
CA SER A 291 18.61 -2.08 -19.13
C SER A 291 17.63 -2.89 -18.31
N VAL A 292 16.54 -2.24 -17.91
CA VAL A 292 15.41 -2.92 -17.30
C VAL A 292 14.35 -3.13 -18.37
N GLN A 293 13.93 -4.38 -18.59
CA GLN A 293 12.89 -4.74 -19.56
C GLN A 293 11.93 -5.75 -18.95
N ALA A 294 10.63 -5.48 -19.02
CA ALA A 294 9.58 -6.35 -18.46
C ALA A 294 9.92 -6.77 -17.02
N ASP A 295 10.09 -5.76 -16.16
CA ASP A 295 10.34 -5.86 -14.71
C ASP A 295 11.63 -6.56 -14.29
N ARG A 296 12.62 -6.64 -15.19
CA ARG A 296 13.86 -7.38 -14.96
C ARG A 296 15.08 -6.61 -15.41
N LEU A 297 16.16 -6.72 -14.65
CA LEU A 297 17.44 -6.11 -14.98
C LEU A 297 18.30 -7.03 -15.84
N PHE A 298 18.72 -6.54 -17.00
CA PHE A 298 19.64 -7.21 -17.90
C PHE A 298 21.06 -6.68 -17.68
N LEU A 299 21.94 -7.57 -17.25
CA LEU A 299 23.36 -7.28 -17.06
C LEU A 299 24.19 -8.01 -18.12
N ALA A 300 24.61 -7.29 -19.15
CA ALA A 300 25.55 -7.80 -20.16
C ALA A 300 26.98 -7.70 -19.60
N PHE A 301 27.48 -8.76 -18.98
CA PHE A 301 28.73 -8.74 -18.22
C PHE A 301 29.94 -9.23 -19.02
N SER A 302 31.11 -8.81 -18.57
CA SER A 302 32.45 -9.35 -18.84
C SER A 302 33.15 -9.69 -17.53
N PRO A 303 34.33 -10.35 -17.55
CA PRO A 303 35.06 -10.66 -16.31
C PRO A 303 35.44 -9.46 -15.43
N SER A 304 35.56 -8.26 -16.00
CA SER A 304 35.83 -7.01 -15.26
C SER A 304 34.58 -6.25 -14.83
N SER A 305 33.39 -6.69 -15.25
CA SER A 305 32.13 -6.00 -14.95
C SER A 305 31.70 -6.17 -13.50
N TYR A 306 31.05 -5.15 -12.95
CA TYR A 306 30.33 -5.23 -11.70
C TYR A 306 29.02 -4.43 -11.76
N TRP A 307 28.08 -4.82 -10.92
CA TRP A 307 26.87 -4.06 -10.65
C TRP A 307 26.65 -4.04 -9.14
N TYR A 308 26.21 -2.93 -8.60
CA TYR A 308 25.95 -2.81 -7.16
C TYR A 308 24.67 -2.05 -6.87
N THR A 309 24.15 -2.30 -5.68
CA THR A 309 22.97 -1.63 -5.14
C THR A 309 23.21 -1.31 -3.67
N LEU A 310 22.96 -0.06 -3.26
CA LEU A 310 23.11 0.39 -1.88
C LEU A 310 21.89 0.00 -1.04
N VAL A 311 22.08 -0.52 0.17
CA VAL A 311 20.94 -0.90 1.04
C VAL A 311 20.46 0.25 1.93
N GLY A 312 21.12 1.40 1.87
CA GLY A 312 20.75 2.60 2.61
C GLY A 312 21.73 3.75 2.31
N PRO A 313 21.55 4.92 2.94
CA PRO A 313 22.40 6.07 2.68
C PRO A 313 23.89 5.75 2.97
N PRO A 314 24.82 6.25 2.14
CA PRO A 314 26.23 5.83 2.17
C PRO A 314 27.00 6.21 3.44
N ASN A 315 26.46 7.13 4.25
CA ASN A 315 27.05 7.64 5.48
C ASN A 315 26.27 7.18 6.74
N VAL A 316 25.37 6.20 6.59
CA VAL A 316 24.57 5.65 7.69
C VAL A 316 24.88 4.17 7.85
N CYS A 317 25.06 3.74 9.10
CA CYS A 317 25.23 2.34 9.43
C CYS A 317 23.86 1.65 9.44
N ASN A 318 23.47 1.08 8.32
CA ASN A 318 22.15 0.46 8.18
C ASN A 318 22.14 -0.91 8.88
N ASN A 319 21.25 -1.06 9.86
CA ASN A 319 21.16 -2.27 10.66
C ASN A 319 20.18 -3.28 10.04
N TYR A 320 20.74 -4.35 9.50
CA TYR A 320 20.06 -5.50 8.93
C TYR A 320 20.33 -6.80 9.70
N SER A 321 20.74 -6.71 10.98
CA SER A 321 21.06 -7.90 11.79
C SER A 321 19.84 -8.76 12.15
N SER A 322 18.63 -8.28 11.92
CA SER A 322 17.38 -9.04 12.14
C SER A 322 17.02 -9.97 10.99
N TYR A 323 17.67 -9.85 9.83
CA TYR A 323 17.41 -10.68 8.65
C TYR A 323 18.36 -11.88 8.61
N SER A 324 17.93 -12.96 7.97
CA SER A 324 18.67 -14.23 7.91
C SER A 324 19.12 -14.60 6.50
N TYR A 325 18.41 -14.12 5.47
CA TYR A 325 18.68 -14.48 4.07
C TYR A 325 18.73 -13.26 3.17
N LEU A 326 19.61 -13.33 2.17
CA LEU A 326 19.53 -12.54 0.93
C LEU A 326 18.89 -13.44 -0.13
N ASN A 327 17.74 -13.02 -0.66
CA ASN A 327 17.07 -13.73 -1.74
C ASN A 327 17.32 -13.02 -3.07
N ILE A 328 17.67 -13.79 -4.10
CA ILE A 328 17.95 -13.30 -5.44
C ILE A 328 17.20 -14.15 -6.46
N GLY A 329 16.33 -13.54 -7.24
CA GLY A 329 15.72 -14.15 -8.43
C GLY A 329 16.58 -13.89 -9.66
N LEU A 330 17.09 -14.92 -10.33
CA LEU A 330 17.94 -14.75 -11.52
C LEU A 330 17.79 -15.86 -12.57
N ARG A 331 18.19 -15.58 -13.82
CA ARG A 331 18.41 -16.58 -14.87
C ARG A 331 19.46 -16.14 -15.91
N PHE A 332 19.96 -17.10 -16.69
CA PHE A 332 20.83 -16.86 -17.85
C PHE A 332 20.03 -17.14 -19.13
N PRO A 333 19.45 -16.12 -19.78
CA PRO A 333 18.46 -16.32 -20.85
C PRO A 333 19.00 -16.99 -22.12
N PHE A 334 20.33 -17.00 -22.32
CA PHE A 334 20.96 -17.51 -23.55
C PHE A 334 21.79 -18.79 -23.36
N GLY A 335 21.57 -19.57 -22.30
CA GLY A 335 22.29 -20.85 -22.16
C GLY A 335 23.68 -20.76 -21.52
N VAL A 336 24.31 -19.58 -21.56
CA VAL A 336 25.70 -19.39 -21.12
C VAL A 336 25.73 -19.01 -19.64
N ALA A 337 25.61 -20.01 -18.77
CA ALA A 337 25.83 -19.84 -17.34
C ALA A 337 27.28 -19.47 -17.06
N SER A 338 27.50 -18.50 -16.17
CA SER A 338 28.84 -18.11 -15.71
C SER A 338 28.89 -18.18 -14.18
N ALA A 339 30.04 -18.52 -13.63
CA ALA A 339 30.28 -18.31 -12.21
C ALA A 339 30.50 -16.81 -11.95
N PHE A 340 30.00 -16.30 -10.83
CA PHE A 340 30.18 -14.91 -10.39
C PHE A 340 30.08 -14.82 -8.86
N SER A 341 30.47 -13.70 -8.29
CA SER A 341 30.40 -13.47 -6.85
C SER A 341 29.30 -12.48 -6.48
N VAL A 342 28.52 -12.83 -5.45
CA VAL A 342 27.68 -11.88 -4.71
C VAL A 342 28.51 -11.40 -3.53
N ASN A 343 28.60 -10.10 -3.32
CA ASN A 343 29.36 -9.50 -2.24
C ASN A 343 28.46 -8.66 -1.35
N LEU A 344 28.64 -8.78 -0.04
CA LEU A 344 28.12 -7.82 0.93
C LEU A 344 29.24 -6.88 1.35
N GLN A 345 28.97 -5.58 1.28
CA GLN A 345 29.86 -4.57 1.83
C GLN A 345 29.30 -4.08 3.17
N SER A 346 30.09 -4.24 4.22
CA SER A 346 29.83 -3.56 5.49
C SER A 346 30.53 -2.22 5.53
N ALA A 347 29.96 -1.27 6.26
CA ALA A 347 30.59 0.00 6.53
C ALA A 347 31.69 -0.15 7.60
N SER A 348 32.75 0.64 7.47
CA SER A 348 33.80 0.77 8.49
C SER A 348 33.29 1.63 9.64
N LEU A 349 33.20 1.04 10.84
CA LEU A 349 32.83 1.77 12.06
C LEU A 349 34.03 2.55 12.62
N PRO A 350 33.79 3.72 13.27
CA PRO A 350 32.49 4.34 13.56
C PRO A 350 32.00 5.30 12.46
N SER A 351 32.80 5.58 11.43
CA SER A 351 32.52 6.61 10.42
C SER A 351 31.44 6.22 9.41
N CYS A 352 30.95 4.97 9.45
CA CYS A 352 30.03 4.39 8.48
C CYS A 352 30.53 4.54 7.02
N GLY A 353 31.85 4.64 6.83
CA GLY A 353 32.49 4.74 5.51
C GLY A 353 32.56 3.39 4.79
N ALA A 354 33.12 3.35 3.59
CA ALA A 354 33.27 2.10 2.84
C ALA A 354 34.16 1.12 3.63
N GLY A 355 33.72 -0.12 3.75
CA GLY A 355 34.46 -1.19 4.42
C GLY A 355 34.68 -2.40 3.51
N PRO A 356 35.15 -3.52 4.08
CA PRO A 356 35.53 -4.69 3.30
C PRO A 356 34.33 -5.40 2.68
N PHE A 357 34.54 -5.99 1.50
CA PHE A 357 33.59 -6.89 0.85
C PHE A 357 33.78 -8.32 1.35
N LYS A 358 32.67 -9.03 1.56
CA LYS A 358 32.64 -10.47 1.80
C LYS A 358 31.84 -11.15 0.70
N ALA A 359 32.40 -12.18 0.10
CA ALA A 359 31.88 -12.79 -1.12
C ALA A 359 31.28 -14.19 -0.87
N VAL A 360 30.26 -14.52 -1.64
CA VAL A 360 29.78 -15.88 -1.88
C VAL A 360 29.76 -16.10 -3.39
N THR A 361 30.43 -17.16 -3.85
CA THR A 361 30.48 -17.47 -5.29
C THR A 361 29.28 -18.33 -5.68
N LEU A 362 28.56 -17.88 -6.71
CA LEU A 362 27.49 -18.58 -7.40
C LEU A 362 28.03 -19.14 -8.73
N GLY A 363 27.55 -20.29 -9.18
CA GLY A 363 27.96 -20.81 -10.50
C GLY A 363 27.25 -22.10 -10.92
N PRO A 364 27.33 -22.48 -12.20
CA PRO A 364 26.67 -23.68 -12.70
C PRO A 364 27.21 -24.96 -12.07
N LYS A 365 26.42 -26.04 -12.12
CA LYS A 365 26.84 -27.38 -11.68
C LYS A 365 28.15 -27.79 -12.37
N GLY A 366 29.14 -28.18 -11.57
CA GLY A 366 30.49 -28.54 -12.04
C GLY A 366 31.52 -27.39 -11.98
N SER A 367 31.13 -26.19 -11.55
CA SER A 367 32.06 -25.10 -11.23
C SER A 367 32.55 -25.18 -9.77
N ASN A 368 33.62 -24.43 -9.44
CA ASN A 368 34.15 -24.30 -8.08
C ASN A 368 33.32 -23.33 -7.19
N ALA A 369 32.04 -23.10 -7.50
CA ALA A 369 31.19 -22.14 -6.79
C ALA A 369 30.72 -22.67 -5.42
N THR A 370 30.52 -21.76 -4.46
CA THR A 370 30.00 -22.08 -3.12
C THR A 370 28.53 -22.50 -3.16
N ILE A 371 27.74 -21.88 -4.04
CA ILE A 371 26.35 -22.23 -4.29
C ILE A 371 26.22 -22.59 -5.77
N THR A 372 25.67 -23.77 -6.01
CA THR A 372 25.46 -24.30 -7.35
C THR A 372 24.10 -23.86 -7.89
N LEU A 373 24.07 -23.37 -9.14
CA LEU A 373 22.87 -23.04 -9.90
C LEU A 373 22.39 -24.26 -10.69
N SER A 374 21.09 -24.58 -10.59
CA SER A 374 20.47 -25.77 -11.20
C SER A 374 19.57 -25.40 -12.37
N ASN A 375 19.89 -25.80 -13.61
CA ASN A 375 19.14 -25.40 -14.82
C ASN A 375 19.11 -23.88 -15.04
N THR A 376 20.24 -23.33 -15.45
CA THR A 376 20.49 -21.89 -15.56
C THR A 376 19.63 -21.14 -16.59
N ASN A 377 18.89 -21.85 -17.44
CA ASN A 377 18.01 -21.25 -18.45
C ASN A 377 16.61 -20.96 -17.93
N THR A 378 16.28 -21.46 -16.74
CA THR A 378 15.04 -21.16 -16.02
C THR A 378 15.32 -20.32 -14.79
N TRP A 379 14.31 -19.57 -14.33
CA TRP A 379 14.39 -18.79 -13.10
C TRP A 379 14.88 -19.62 -11.92
N GLN A 380 15.84 -19.05 -11.20
CA GLN A 380 16.38 -19.57 -9.95
C GLN A 380 16.03 -18.58 -8.84
N ASP A 381 15.31 -19.05 -7.83
CA ASP A 381 15.10 -18.33 -6.57
C ASP A 381 16.16 -18.79 -5.57
N LEU A 382 17.19 -17.97 -5.39
CA LEU A 382 18.32 -18.28 -4.54
C LEU A 382 18.12 -17.67 -3.16
N ASN A 383 18.01 -18.50 -2.13
CA ASN A 383 18.01 -18.06 -0.74
C ASN A 383 19.42 -18.25 -0.15
N ILE A 384 20.21 -17.18 -0.11
CA ILE A 384 21.58 -17.20 0.37
C ILE A 384 21.58 -16.84 1.86
N PRO A 385 21.93 -17.77 2.78
CA PRO A 385 22.03 -17.42 4.20
C PRO A 385 23.07 -16.33 4.41
N LEU A 386 22.72 -15.27 5.15
CA LEU A 386 23.64 -14.15 5.42
C LEU A 386 24.88 -14.62 6.18
N SER A 387 24.78 -15.72 6.93
CA SER A 387 25.91 -16.38 7.60
C SER A 387 26.97 -16.95 6.66
N LYS A 388 26.69 -17.11 5.36
CA LYS A 388 27.69 -17.52 4.36
C LYS A 388 28.69 -16.41 4.02
N PHE A 389 28.35 -15.15 4.30
CA PHE A 389 29.23 -14.00 4.11
C PHE A 389 30.09 -13.79 5.36
N ASN A 390 31.08 -14.67 5.55
CA ASN A 390 31.90 -14.72 6.76
C ASN A 390 32.57 -13.38 7.10
N GLY A 391 32.21 -12.83 8.26
CA GLY A 391 32.75 -11.57 8.78
C GLY A 391 32.07 -10.30 8.26
N THR A 392 30.90 -10.42 7.61
CA THR A 392 30.04 -9.25 7.33
C THR A 392 29.43 -8.73 8.62
N ASN A 393 29.55 -7.43 8.86
CA ASN A 393 28.82 -6.75 9.92
C ASN A 393 27.44 -6.30 9.41
N LEU A 394 26.40 -7.03 9.81
CA LEU A 394 25.02 -6.72 9.41
C LEU A 394 24.43 -5.51 10.14
N THR A 395 25.00 -5.04 11.25
CA THR A 395 24.53 -3.80 11.90
C THR A 395 24.97 -2.54 11.16
N ALA A 396 25.77 -2.70 10.10
CA ALA A 396 26.30 -1.62 9.28
C ALA A 396 26.40 -2.08 7.82
N LEU A 397 25.38 -2.78 7.30
CA LEU A 397 25.37 -3.19 5.90
C LEU A 397 25.21 -1.97 5.00
N ARG A 398 25.95 -1.93 3.88
CA ARG A 398 26.00 -0.77 2.99
C ARG A 398 25.59 -1.10 1.56
N ALA A 399 26.12 -2.17 0.99
CA ALA A 399 25.90 -2.48 -0.42
C ALA A 399 25.88 -3.98 -0.68
N ILE A 400 25.23 -4.33 -1.79
CA ILE A 400 25.30 -5.65 -2.41
C ILE A 400 25.92 -5.45 -3.80
N THR A 401 26.90 -6.28 -4.16
CA THR A 401 27.61 -6.18 -5.45
C THR A 401 27.71 -7.52 -6.13
N LEU A 402 27.37 -7.57 -7.41
CA LEU A 402 27.62 -8.69 -8.32
C LEU A 402 28.87 -8.40 -9.14
N ASN A 403 29.88 -9.27 -9.09
CA ASN A 403 31.12 -9.09 -9.84
C ASN A 403 31.84 -10.43 -10.10
N ALA A 404 33.09 -10.35 -10.58
CA ALA A 404 33.97 -11.50 -10.77
C ALA A 404 33.33 -12.59 -11.66
N PHE A 405 32.70 -12.17 -12.75
CA PHE A 405 32.12 -13.07 -13.73
C PHE A 405 33.22 -13.88 -14.41
N SER A 406 33.06 -15.19 -14.54
CA SER A 406 34.11 -16.06 -15.10
C SER A 406 34.27 -15.96 -16.62
N THR A 407 33.24 -15.45 -17.31
CA THR A 407 33.16 -15.34 -18.77
C THR A 407 32.39 -14.09 -19.17
N ASN A 408 32.27 -13.84 -20.47
CA ASN A 408 31.25 -12.93 -21.00
C ASN A 408 29.87 -13.61 -20.98
N GLY A 409 28.80 -12.83 -20.81
CA GLY A 409 27.44 -13.34 -20.88
C GLY A 409 26.39 -12.28 -20.57
N THR A 410 25.18 -12.74 -20.30
CA THR A 410 24.05 -11.93 -19.83
C THR A 410 23.36 -12.66 -18.69
N VAL A 411 23.12 -11.96 -17.58
CA VAL A 411 22.25 -12.44 -16.49
C VAL A 411 21.05 -11.51 -16.39
N GLU A 412 19.87 -12.11 -16.22
CA GLU A 412 18.64 -11.40 -15.86
C GLU A 412 18.43 -11.52 -14.36
N LEU A 413 18.10 -10.40 -13.71
CA LEU A 413 17.69 -10.36 -12.31
C LEU A 413 16.22 -9.94 -12.22
N ASP A 414 15.48 -10.59 -11.34
CA ASP A 414 14.06 -10.31 -11.06
C ASP A 414 13.89 -9.53 -9.76
N TYR A 415 14.57 -9.95 -8.69
CA TYR A 415 14.53 -9.26 -7.40
C TYR A 415 15.75 -9.53 -6.54
N LEU A 416 15.99 -8.62 -5.60
CA LEU A 416 16.88 -8.74 -4.44
C LEU A 416 16.10 -8.36 -3.17
N THR A 417 15.99 -9.26 -2.21
CA THR A 417 15.31 -9.00 -0.91
C THR A 417 16.08 -9.52 0.29
N LEU A 418 15.83 -8.95 1.47
CA LEU A 418 16.26 -9.50 2.76
C LEU A 418 15.05 -10.02 3.54
N THR A 419 15.19 -11.22 4.11
CA THR A 419 14.14 -11.91 4.90
C THR A 419 14.67 -12.53 6.16
#